data_AF-A0A529QB09-F1
#
_entry.id   AF-A0A529QB09-F1
#
_cell.length_a   1.000
_cell.length_b   1.000
_cell.length_c   1.000
_cell.angle_alpha   90.00
_cell.angle_beta   90.00
_cell.angle_gamma   90.00
#
_symmetry.space_group_name_H-M   'P 1'
#
loop_
_entity.id
_entity.type
_entity.pdbx_description
1 polymer ?
#
loop_
_entity_poly.entity_id
_entity_poly.type
_entity_poly.pdbx_seq_one_letter_code
_entity_poly.pdbx_strand_id
1 'polypeptide(L)' 'MIAEATRDAPAPKPLRADAQRNRDRLVEVAAQMFASDGVDASLEEIAKRAGVGIGTLYR' A
#
# COMPACT_ATOMS: atom_id res chain seq x y z
N MET A 1 15.35 41.49 14.08
CA MET A 1 14.18 41.13 13.26
C MET A 1 14.62 39.98 12.36
N ILE A 2 14.47 38.74 12.83
CA ILE A 2 14.94 37.53 12.13
C ILE A 2 13.73 36.93 11.41
N ALA A 3 13.76 36.98 10.08
CA ALA A 3 12.77 36.32 9.23
C ALA A 3 13.16 34.84 9.12
N GLU A 4 12.39 33.98 9.79
CA GLU A 4 12.57 32.53 9.74
C GLU A 4 11.80 31.97 8.54
N ALA A 5 12.52 31.20 7.73
CA ALA A 5 12.09 30.67 6.45
C ALA A 5 10.81 29.83 6.55
N THR A 6 9.94 30.02 5.57
CA THR A 6 8.78 29.17 5.29
C THR A 6 9.21 27.71 5.23
N ARG A 7 8.73 26.90 6.18
CA ARG A 7 8.82 25.44 6.12
C ARG A 7 7.97 24.97 4.94
N ASP A 8 8.63 24.56 3.85
CA ASP A 8 8.00 23.86 2.74
C ASP A 8 7.53 22.48 3.25
N ALA A 9 6.29 22.41 3.69
CA ALA A 9 5.66 21.14 4.07
C ALA A 9 5.08 20.51 2.80
N PRO A 10 5.44 19.26 2.46
CA PRO A 10 4.91 18.61 1.27
C PRO A 10 3.39 18.49 1.39
N ALA A 11 2.67 18.98 0.38
CA ALA A 11 1.21 18.89 0.30
C ALA A 11 0.77 17.43 0.48
N PRO A 12 -0.31 17.16 1.26
CA PRO A 12 -0.77 15.80 1.48
C PRO A 12 -1.12 15.16 0.14
N LYS A 13 -0.42 14.08 -0.22
CA LYS A 13 -0.77 13.29 -1.40
C LYS A 13 -2.23 12.85 -1.32
N PRO A 14 -2.95 12.80 -2.45
CA PRO A 14 -4.35 12.41 -2.44
C PRO A 14 -4.48 10.95 -2.00
N LEU A 15 -5.01 10.76 -0.78
CA LEU A 15 -5.24 9.46 -0.14
C LEU A 15 -5.94 8.44 -1.05
N ARG A 16 -6.82 8.90 -1.95
CA ARG A 16 -7.52 8.06 -2.93
C ARG A 16 -6.57 7.41 -3.94
N ALA A 17 -5.58 8.14 -4.42
CA ALA A 17 -4.62 7.62 -5.39
C ALA A 17 -3.69 6.59 -4.74
N ASP A 18 -3.32 6.78 -3.47
CA ASP A 18 -2.56 5.78 -2.71
C ASP A 18 -3.39 4.52 -2.42
N ALA A 19 -4.66 4.68 -2.03
CA ALA A 19 -5.56 3.55 -1.81
C ALA A 19 -5.76 2.70 -3.07
N GLN A 20 -5.94 3.34 -4.24
CA GLN A 20 -6.06 2.63 -5.51
C GLN A 20 -4.78 1.86 -5.82
N ARG A 21 -3.60 2.50 -5.72
CA ARG A 21 -2.31 1.82 -5.95
C ARG A 21 -2.09 0.63 -5.01
N ASN A 22 -2.46 0.75 -3.73
CA ASN A 22 -2.34 -0.34 -2.77
C ASN A 22 -3.25 -1.52 -3.16
N ARG A 23 -4.48 -1.23 -3.58
CA ARG A 23 -5.41 -2.26 -4.05
C ARG A 23 -4.88 -2.96 -5.31
N ASP A 24 -4.37 -2.21 -6.27
CA ASP A 24 -3.85 -2.76 -7.52
C ASP A 24 -2.68 -3.71 -7.25
N ARG A 25 -1.73 -3.30 -6.39
CA ARG A 25 -0.61 -4.16 -5.95
C ARG A 25 -1.08 -5.41 -5.22
N LEU A 26 -2.06 -5.27 -4.32
CA LEU A 26 -2.62 -6.41 -3.59
C LEU A 26 -3.23 -7.44 -4.56
N VAL A 27 -4.02 -6.99 -5.54
CA VAL A 27 -4.66 -7.87 -6.52
C VAL A 27 -3.63 -8.56 -7.39
N GLU A 28 -2.63 -7.84 -7.87
CA GLU A 28 -1.55 -8.41 -8.71
C GLU A 28 -0.79 -9.51 -7.97
N VAL A 29 -0.32 -9.24 -6.75
CA VAL A 29 0.43 -10.21 -5.95
C VAL A 29 -0.44 -11.38 -5.52
N ALA A 30 -1.68 -11.12 -5.10
CA ALA A 30 -2.63 -12.17 -4.73
C ALA A 30 -2.89 -13.12 -5.90
N ALA A 31 -3.11 -12.60 -7.11
CA ALA A 31 -3.32 -13.42 -8.30
C ALA A 31 -2.13 -14.36 -8.57
N GLN A 32 -0.90 -13.86 -8.45
CA GLN A 32 0.31 -14.67 -8.63
C GLN A 32 0.46 -15.76 -7.56
N MET A 33 0.19 -15.40 -6.29
CA MET A 33 0.30 -16.34 -5.18
C MET A 33 -0.80 -17.40 -5.22
N PHE A 34 -2.05 -17.01 -5.45
CA PHE A 34 -3.15 -17.98 -5.61
C PHE A 34 -2.94 -18.90 -6.82
N ALA A 35 -2.32 -18.41 -7.90
CA ALA A 35 -1.99 -19.26 -9.05
C ALA A 35 -0.90 -20.30 -8.73
N SER A 36 -0.01 -20.02 -7.78
CA SER A 36 1.12 -20.91 -7.42
C SER A 36 0.79 -21.82 -6.24
N ASP A 37 0.21 -21.26 -5.19
CA ASP A 37 0.01 -21.89 -3.88
C ASP A 37 -1.46 -22.29 -3.66
N GLY A 38 -2.37 -21.94 -4.57
CA GLY A 38 -3.79 -22.19 -4.40
C GLY A 38 -4.37 -21.51 -3.16
N VAL A 39 -5.39 -22.13 -2.54
CA VAL A 39 -6.09 -21.56 -1.37
C VAL A 39 -5.22 -21.47 -0.10
N ASP A 40 -4.05 -22.10 -0.10
CA ASP A 40 -3.11 -22.08 1.02
C ASP A 40 -2.26 -20.81 1.06
N ALA A 41 -2.41 -19.91 0.08
CA ALA A 41 -1.70 -18.64 0.04
C ALA A 41 -1.98 -17.77 1.28
N SER A 42 -0.90 -17.39 1.98
CA SER A 42 -1.00 -16.55 3.18
C SER A 42 -1.32 -15.10 2.83
N LEU A 43 -2.41 -14.57 3.40
CA LEU A 43 -2.79 -13.16 3.29
C LEU A 43 -1.73 -12.22 3.86
N GLU A 44 -1.01 -12.64 4.89
CA GLU A 44 0.07 -11.85 5.50
C GLU A 44 1.27 -11.73 4.55
N GLU A 45 1.65 -12.82 3.89
CA GLU A 45 2.72 -12.78 2.88
C GLU A 45 2.29 -12.05 1.60
N ILE A 46 1.02 -12.15 1.19
CA ILE A 46 0.46 -11.34 0.10
C ILE A 46 0.59 -9.84 0.42
N ALA A 47 0.16 -9.42 1.61
CA ALA A 47 0.25 -8.02 2.03
C ALA A 47 1.70 -7.52 2.06
N LYS A 48 2.60 -8.31 2.66
CA LYS A 48 4.02 -8.02 2.75
C LYS A 48 4.68 -7.89 1.37
N ARG A 49 4.42 -8.83 0.45
CA ARG A 49 4.95 -8.80 -0.93
C ARG A 49 4.37 -7.64 -1.74
N ALA A 50 3.11 -7.27 -1.51
CA ALA A 50 2.50 -6.08 -2.12
C ALA A 50 3.02 -4.75 -1.53
N GLY A 51 3.82 -4.79 -0.45
CA GLY A 51 4.30 -3.61 0.25
C GLY A 51 3.19 -2.84 0.96
N VAL A 52 2.13 -3.56 1.37
CA VAL A 52 0.94 -3.01 2.01
C VAL A 52 0.82 -3.58 3.42
N GLY A 53 0.52 -2.74 4.41
CA GLY A 53 0.29 -3.20 5.78
C GLY A 53 -0.96 -4.08 5.86
N ILE A 54 -0.94 -5.13 6.69
CA ILE A 54 -2.04 -6.11 6.78
C ILE A 54 -3.39 -5.47 7.14
N GLY A 55 -3.41 -4.44 7.99
CA GLY A 55 -4.64 -3.67 8.30
C GLY A 55 -5.16 -2.80 7.14
N THR A 56 -4.42 -2.67 6.04
CA THR A 56 -4.88 -2.06 4.79
C THR A 56 -5.47 -3.09 3.83
N LEU A 57 -5.11 -4.37 3.97
CA LEU A 57 -5.75 -5.44 3.23
C LEU A 57 -7.18 -5.71 3.74
N TYR A 58 -7.39 -5.66 5.06
CA TYR A 58 -8.68 -5.98 5.68
C TYR A 58 -9.72 -4.85 5.71
N ARG A 59 -9.38 -3.65 5.21
CA ARG A 59 -10.27 -2.48 5.27
C ARG A 59 -11.11 -2.30 4.01
#